data_AF-A0A914YR09-F1
#
_entry.id   AF-A0A914YR09-F1
#
_cell.length_a   1.000
_cell.length_b   1.000
_cell.length_c   1.000
_cell.angle_alpha   90.00
_cell.angle_beta   90.00
_cell.angle_gamma   90.00
#
_symmetry.space_group_name_H-M   'P 1'
#
loop_
_entity.id
_entity.type
_entity.pdbx_description
1 polymer ?
#
loop_
_entity_poly.entity_id
_entity_poly.type
_entity_poly.pdbx_seq_one_letter_code
_entity_poly.pdbx_strand_id
1 'polypeptide(L)'
;MFQECKNKRAQKFKEWSQALLNHLWYSVSSAKGDGALCQEYAVSALLHAIDIHEWPTGPMSAVLHDAQAAVLGVDEEEILKNDPVDLPGKLIKELEFQKYLCCGHSNPVVQRVEKSGLDPNSKSYQVFQKTFTSDSFLNDVKNLSPDFATSALEGFQGLVTNKYRSKNSYFDPKSFEEKTMLAVLHYNNNRIDELEGRRKVRKVITRSAKHRGGEMVKKNLKTPTDYTWKLQLYQRYRSRFENI
;
A
#
# COMPACT_ATOMS: atom_id res chain seq x y z
N MET A 1 -11.03 -9.75 -0.25
CA MET A 1 -12.49 -9.78 -0.51
C MET A 1 -13.11 -9.27 0.77
N PHE A 2 -13.43 -7.99 0.85
CA PHE A 2 -14.01 -7.41 2.06
C PHE A 2 -15.36 -8.10 2.30
N GLN A 3 -15.46 -8.85 3.39
CA GLN A 3 -16.68 -9.51 3.82
C GLN A 3 -17.79 -8.44 3.87
N GLU A 4 -18.92 -8.69 3.19
CA GLU A 4 -20.05 -7.77 3.21
C GLU A 4 -20.57 -7.64 4.64
N CYS A 5 -20.18 -6.54 5.27
CA CYS A 5 -20.61 -6.20 6.61
C CYS A 5 -22.10 -5.81 6.51
N LYS A 6 -23.00 -6.72 6.93
CA LYS A 6 -24.47 -6.55 6.91
C LYS A 6 -25.00 -5.45 7.86
N ASN A 7 -24.12 -4.65 8.45
CA ASN A 7 -24.48 -3.62 9.40
C ASN A 7 -24.75 -2.31 8.65
N LYS A 8 -25.94 -1.71 8.79
CA LYS A 8 -26.26 -0.39 8.19
C LYS A 8 -25.21 0.67 8.56
N ARG A 9 -24.55 0.53 9.71
CA ARG A 9 -23.44 1.39 10.19
C ARG A 9 -22.17 1.26 9.34
N ALA A 10 -21.93 0.10 8.73
CA ALA A 10 -20.82 -0.13 7.81
C ALA A 10 -21.14 0.35 6.38
N GLN A 11 -22.39 0.72 6.08
CA GLN A 11 -22.84 1.10 4.75
C GLN A 11 -22.32 2.49 4.35
N LYS A 12 -22.38 3.49 5.25
CA LYS A 12 -21.76 4.81 5.02
C LYS A 12 -20.23 4.72 4.88
N PHE A 13 -19.57 3.90 5.70
CA PHE A 13 -18.13 3.70 5.55
C PHE A 13 -17.78 2.97 4.23
N LYS A 14 -18.65 2.05 3.77
CA LYS A 14 -18.51 1.41 2.43
C LYS A 14 -18.57 2.45 1.31
N GLU A 15 -19.43 3.48 1.43
CA GLU A 15 -19.48 4.59 0.46
C GLU A 15 -18.17 5.40 0.44
N TRP A 16 -17.52 5.57 1.58
CA TRP A 16 -16.22 6.26 1.68
C TRP A 16 -15.01 5.39 1.32
N SER A 17 -15.10 4.07 1.41
CA SER A 17 -13.97 3.14 1.25
C SER A 17 -13.14 3.36 -0.02
N GLN A 18 -13.78 3.54 -1.19
CA GLN A 18 -13.07 3.80 -2.44
C GLN A 18 -12.40 5.18 -2.46
N ALA A 19 -13.03 6.19 -1.86
CA ALA A 19 -12.44 7.53 -1.75
C ALA A 19 -11.21 7.50 -0.85
N LEU A 20 -11.27 6.78 0.28
CA LEU A 20 -10.15 6.59 1.19
C LEU A 20 -9.00 5.83 0.53
N LEU A 21 -9.28 4.75 -0.20
CA LEU A 21 -8.25 4.01 -0.93
C LEU A 21 -7.56 4.88 -1.98
N ASN A 22 -8.33 5.68 -2.73
CA ASN A 22 -7.77 6.62 -3.70
C ASN A 22 -6.93 7.67 -2.99
N HIS A 23 -7.43 8.25 -1.89
CA HIS A 23 -6.71 9.26 -1.10
C HIS A 23 -5.38 8.73 -0.58
N LEU A 24 -5.36 7.52 -0.01
CA LEU A 24 -4.12 6.87 0.44
C LEU A 24 -3.14 6.61 -0.71
N TRP A 25 -3.64 6.18 -1.88
CA TRP A 25 -2.79 6.02 -3.05
C TRP A 25 -2.15 7.34 -3.49
N TYR A 26 -2.94 8.42 -3.55
CA TYR A 26 -2.42 9.74 -3.87
C TYR A 26 -1.50 10.29 -2.78
N SER A 27 -1.74 9.97 -1.51
CA SER A 27 -0.87 10.36 -0.40
C SER A 27 0.55 9.82 -0.63
N VAL A 28 0.64 8.53 -0.95
CA VAL A 28 1.90 7.85 -1.24
C VAL A 28 2.54 8.38 -2.53
N SER A 29 1.77 8.50 -3.61
CA SER A 29 2.25 8.95 -4.92
C SER A 29 2.78 10.39 -4.88
N SER A 30 2.04 11.30 -4.25
CA SER A 30 2.38 12.73 -4.14
C SER A 30 3.53 12.99 -3.18
N ALA A 31 3.72 12.14 -2.16
CA ALA A 31 4.81 12.27 -1.22
C ALA A 31 6.19 11.96 -1.81
N LYS A 32 6.27 11.26 -2.97
CA LYS A 32 7.54 10.96 -3.68
C LYS A 32 8.64 10.38 -2.78
N GLY A 33 8.26 9.56 -1.79
CA GLY A 33 9.17 8.90 -0.86
C GLY A 33 9.47 9.68 0.42
N ASP A 34 8.93 10.89 0.61
CA ASP A 34 8.97 11.60 1.89
C ASP A 34 7.91 11.03 2.84
N GLY A 35 8.35 10.18 3.77
CA GLY A 35 7.46 9.50 4.71
C GLY A 35 6.69 10.45 5.64
N ALA A 36 7.27 11.60 6.03
CA ALA A 36 6.59 12.56 6.89
C ALA A 36 5.48 13.29 6.13
N LEU A 37 5.79 13.71 4.90
CA LEU A 37 4.80 14.30 4.00
C LEU A 37 3.67 13.30 3.65
N CYS A 38 4.00 12.03 3.49
CA CYS A 38 3.02 10.96 3.26
C CYS A 38 2.04 10.82 4.45
N GLN A 39 2.54 10.96 5.69
CA GLN A 39 1.71 10.96 6.88
C GLN A 39 0.78 12.19 6.93
N GLU A 40 1.28 13.38 6.61
CA GLU A 40 0.45 14.60 6.48
C GLU A 40 -0.68 14.38 5.45
N TYR A 41 -0.35 13.92 4.25
CA TYR A 41 -1.35 13.59 3.23
C TYR A 41 -2.35 12.55 3.76
N ALA A 42 -1.90 11.44 4.33
CA ALA A 42 -2.78 10.35 4.74
C ALA A 42 -3.78 10.79 5.82
N VAL A 43 -3.34 11.54 6.83
CA VAL A 43 -4.21 11.97 7.93
C VAL A 43 -5.14 13.12 7.53
N SER A 44 -4.80 13.90 6.50
CA SER A 44 -5.73 14.89 5.94
C SER A 44 -7.06 14.29 5.47
N ALA A 45 -7.12 12.97 5.25
CA ALA A 45 -8.36 12.26 4.96
C ALA A 45 -9.44 12.45 6.04
N LEU A 46 -9.04 12.66 7.31
CA LEU A 46 -9.96 12.95 8.42
C LEU A 46 -10.64 14.31 8.22
N LEU A 47 -9.88 15.32 7.82
CA LEU A 47 -10.39 16.67 7.50
C LEU A 47 -11.32 16.61 6.28
N HIS A 48 -10.92 15.91 5.22
CA HIS A 48 -11.76 15.72 4.04
C HIS A 48 -13.08 15.00 4.36
N ALA A 49 -13.06 14.09 5.33
CA ALA A 49 -14.26 13.35 5.72
C ALA A 49 -15.29 14.23 6.42
N ILE A 50 -14.88 15.33 7.06
CA ILE A 50 -15.75 16.32 7.70
C ILE A 50 -15.88 17.61 6.87
N ASP A 51 -15.50 17.53 5.59
CA ASP A 51 -15.58 18.60 4.59
C ASP A 51 -14.68 19.82 4.87
N ILE A 52 -13.54 19.59 5.51
CA ILE A 52 -12.49 20.59 5.70
C ILE A 52 -11.36 20.34 4.71
N HIS A 53 -11.07 21.37 3.90
CA HIS A 53 -10.15 21.29 2.75
C HIS A 53 -8.94 22.23 2.86
N GLU A 54 -8.90 23.06 3.89
CA GLU A 54 -7.80 23.97 4.22
C GLU A 54 -7.59 23.97 5.73
N TRP A 55 -6.33 24.00 6.17
CA TRP A 55 -5.99 23.96 7.59
C TRP A 55 -4.66 24.65 7.90
N PRO A 56 -4.48 25.17 9.13
CA PRO A 56 -3.25 25.84 9.52
C PRO A 56 -2.09 24.85 9.74
N THR A 57 -0.88 25.38 9.83
CA THR A 57 0.27 24.64 10.35
C THR A 57 0.11 24.39 11.85
N GLY A 58 0.54 23.23 12.33
CA GLY A 58 0.58 22.94 13.77
C GLY A 58 0.47 21.47 14.09
N PRO A 59 0.44 21.12 15.39
CA PRO A 59 0.26 19.76 15.86
C PRO A 59 -1.01 19.16 15.27
N MET A 60 -0.87 17.98 14.65
CA MET A 60 -1.96 17.33 13.94
C MET A 60 -3.18 17.09 14.85
N SER A 61 -2.96 16.82 16.14
CA SER A 61 -4.05 16.70 17.12
C SER A 61 -4.83 18.01 17.29
N ALA A 62 -4.14 19.15 17.41
CA ALA A 62 -4.80 20.45 17.58
C ALA A 62 -5.60 20.81 16.32
N VAL A 63 -5.01 20.67 15.13
CA VAL A 63 -5.70 20.93 13.86
C VAL A 63 -6.96 20.08 13.71
N LEU A 64 -6.90 18.80 14.08
CA LEU A 64 -8.06 17.90 14.01
C LEU A 64 -9.14 18.27 15.03
N HIS A 65 -8.77 18.75 16.22
CA HIS A 65 -9.73 19.16 17.25
C HIS A 65 -10.42 20.47 16.87
N ASP A 66 -9.67 21.47 16.42
CA ASP A 66 -10.20 22.75 15.94
C ASP A 66 -11.19 22.55 14.80
N ALA A 67 -10.83 21.68 13.85
CA ALA A 67 -11.66 21.30 12.73
C ALA A 67 -12.99 20.65 13.18
N GLN A 68 -12.94 19.77 14.18
CA GLN A 68 -14.14 19.12 14.72
C GLN A 68 -15.01 20.09 15.52
N ALA A 69 -14.40 20.95 16.34
CA ALA A 69 -15.07 22.00 17.09
C ALA A 69 -15.84 22.94 16.15
N ALA A 70 -15.19 23.39 15.07
CA ALA A 70 -15.80 24.25 14.05
C ALA A 70 -17.01 23.60 13.36
N VAL A 71 -16.93 22.31 13.02
CA VAL A 71 -18.04 21.57 12.37
C VAL A 71 -19.21 21.33 13.33
N LEU A 72 -18.92 21.03 14.60
CA LEU A 72 -19.95 20.76 15.61
C LEU A 72 -20.54 22.03 16.25
N GLY A 73 -19.88 23.18 16.10
CA GLY A 73 -20.29 24.44 16.72
C GLY A 73 -20.15 24.40 18.25
N VAL A 74 -19.18 23.65 18.76
CA VAL A 74 -18.87 23.50 20.20
C VAL A 74 -17.48 24.04 20.49
N ASP A 75 -17.23 24.42 21.74
CA ASP A 75 -15.90 24.86 22.17
C ASP A 75 -14.91 23.68 22.18
N GLU A 76 -13.63 23.95 21.90
CA GLU A 76 -12.56 22.93 21.85
C GLU A 76 -12.47 22.12 23.15
N GLU A 77 -12.71 22.76 24.30
CA GLU A 77 -12.75 22.07 25.60
C GLU A 77 -13.84 21.01 25.70
N GLU A 78 -14.97 21.17 24.99
CA GLU A 78 -16.07 20.21 24.98
C GLU A 78 -15.75 19.00 24.11
N ILE A 79 -14.98 19.20 23.02
CA ILE A 79 -14.38 18.13 22.22
C ILE A 79 -13.42 17.34 23.11
N LEU A 80 -12.47 18.00 23.78
CA LEU A 80 -11.46 17.35 24.63
C LEU A 80 -12.06 16.56 25.81
N LYS A 81 -13.19 17.02 26.37
CA LYS A 81 -13.91 16.35 27.47
C LYS A 81 -14.68 15.11 27.01
N ASN A 82 -15.20 15.14 25.77
CA ASN A 82 -15.98 14.04 25.18
C ASN A 82 -15.19 13.24 24.15
N ASP A 83 -13.89 13.51 23.99
CA ASP A 83 -13.08 12.94 22.92
C ASP A 83 -13.13 11.42 23.04
N PRO A 84 -13.78 10.73 22.10
CA PRO A 84 -13.97 9.29 22.16
C PRO A 84 -12.64 8.54 22.01
N VAL A 85 -11.55 9.27 21.75
CA VAL A 85 -10.21 8.76 21.62
C VAL A 85 -9.29 9.65 22.45
N ASP A 86 -8.96 9.23 23.68
CA ASP A 86 -7.68 9.61 24.29
C ASP A 86 -6.59 9.13 23.30
N LEU A 87 -6.22 10.00 22.35
CA LEU A 87 -5.37 9.72 21.19
C LEU A 87 -4.05 9.18 21.72
N PRO A 88 -3.88 7.84 21.78
CA PRO A 88 -2.88 7.22 22.63
C PRO A 88 -1.55 7.08 21.89
N GLY A 89 -1.47 7.61 20.66
CA GLY A 89 -0.34 7.46 19.78
C GLY A 89 0.70 8.52 20.07
N LYS A 90 1.88 8.09 20.52
CA LYS A 90 3.03 8.97 20.72
C LYS A 90 3.37 9.73 19.43
N LEU A 91 3.26 9.07 18.27
CA LEU A 91 3.63 9.68 16.99
C LEU A 91 2.76 10.87 16.60
N ILE A 92 1.50 10.93 17.03
CA ILE A 92 0.59 12.01 16.59
C ILE A 92 0.83 13.29 17.32
N LYS A 93 1.17 13.17 18.60
CA LYS A 93 1.57 14.31 19.41
C LYS A 93 2.87 14.93 18.89
N GLU A 94 3.69 14.13 18.21
CA GLU A 94 4.96 14.54 17.61
C GLU A 94 4.83 14.94 16.12
N LEU A 95 3.69 14.67 15.47
CA LEU A 95 3.47 15.00 14.06
C LEU A 95 2.76 16.34 13.90
N GLU A 96 3.23 17.11 12.93
CA GLU A 96 2.70 18.43 12.62
C GLU A 96 2.33 18.52 11.13
N PHE A 97 1.26 19.25 10.84
CA PHE A 97 1.02 19.75 9.49
C PHE A 97 1.99 20.89 9.22
N GLN A 98 2.86 20.72 8.23
CA GLN A 98 3.87 21.71 7.86
C GLN A 98 3.91 21.95 6.35
N LYS A 99 3.77 20.89 5.56
CA LYS A 99 3.99 20.92 4.11
C LYS A 99 2.69 20.82 3.32
N TYR A 100 1.70 20.09 3.82
CA TYR A 100 0.42 19.90 3.14
C TYR A 100 -0.71 20.54 3.95
N LEU A 101 -1.17 21.71 3.50
CA LEU A 101 -2.09 22.60 4.23
C LEU A 101 -3.44 22.82 3.52
N CYS A 102 -3.59 22.30 2.31
CA CYS A 102 -4.83 22.41 1.54
C CYS A 102 -4.96 21.24 0.56
N CYS A 103 -6.20 20.92 0.20
CA CYS A 103 -6.48 19.87 -0.75
C CYS A 103 -5.87 20.14 -2.15
N GLY A 104 -5.32 19.12 -2.79
CA GLY A 104 -4.67 19.23 -4.11
C GLY A 104 -5.63 19.24 -5.32
N HIS A 105 -6.93 19.42 -5.12
CA HIS A 105 -7.91 19.44 -6.20
C HIS A 105 -8.44 20.85 -6.44
N SER A 106 -8.11 21.40 -7.61
CA SER A 106 -8.58 22.70 -8.08
C SER A 106 -10.05 22.60 -8.55
N ASN A 107 -10.94 23.26 -7.80
CA ASN A 107 -12.40 23.29 -7.99
C ASN A 107 -13.13 21.95 -7.77
N PRO A 108 -14.38 21.96 -7.28
CA PRO A 108 -15.11 20.73 -6.94
C PRO A 108 -15.20 19.88 -8.19
N VAL A 109 -14.70 18.64 -8.08
CA VAL A 109 -14.73 17.67 -9.16
C VAL A 109 -16.16 17.59 -9.69
N VAL A 110 -16.35 18.10 -10.91
CA VAL A 110 -17.62 18.15 -11.61
C VAL A 110 -18.26 16.75 -11.52
N GLN A 111 -19.39 16.68 -10.80
CA GLN A 111 -20.25 15.50 -10.64
C GLN A 111 -19.69 14.28 -9.90
N ARG A 112 -18.92 14.44 -8.81
CA ARG A 112 -19.17 13.50 -7.71
C ARG A 112 -20.41 13.99 -6.98
N VAL A 113 -21.42 13.13 -6.81
CA VAL A 113 -22.45 13.35 -5.78
C VAL A 113 -21.67 13.74 -4.53
N GLU A 114 -21.81 14.98 -4.07
CA GLU A 114 -21.12 15.46 -2.89
C GLU A 114 -21.49 14.48 -1.78
N LYS A 115 -20.51 13.67 -1.38
CA LYS A 115 -20.71 12.75 -0.27
C LYS A 115 -20.84 13.68 0.91
N SER A 116 -22.01 13.71 1.53
CA SER A 116 -22.18 14.45 2.76
C SER A 116 -21.06 14.05 3.72
N GLY A 117 -20.43 15.06 4.31
CA GLY A 117 -19.42 14.87 5.34
C GLY A 117 -19.92 13.87 6.38
N LEU A 118 -19.00 13.05 6.89
CA LEU A 118 -19.25 12.23 8.05
C LEU A 118 -19.45 13.17 9.25
N ASP A 119 -20.52 12.94 10.00
CA ASP A 119 -20.72 13.60 11.29
C ASP A 119 -19.57 13.22 12.24
N PRO A 120 -18.82 14.19 12.82
CA PRO A 120 -17.74 13.91 13.77
C PRO A 120 -18.20 13.09 14.98
N ASN A 121 -19.44 13.27 15.44
CA ASN A 121 -20.01 12.50 16.55
C ASN A 121 -20.43 11.07 16.14
N SER A 122 -20.39 10.75 14.85
CA SER A 122 -20.72 9.42 14.38
C SER A 122 -19.67 8.39 14.81
N LYS A 123 -20.12 7.23 15.29
CA LYS A 123 -19.23 6.09 15.61
C LYS A 123 -18.33 5.69 14.43
N SER A 124 -18.78 5.91 13.20
CA SER A 124 -17.98 5.66 11.99
C SER A 124 -16.77 6.58 11.90
N TYR A 125 -16.96 7.88 12.17
CA TYR A 125 -15.86 8.84 12.17
C TYR A 125 -14.89 8.56 13.32
N GLN A 126 -15.38 8.24 14.52
CA GLN A 126 -14.52 7.90 15.67
C GLN A 126 -13.61 6.69 15.39
N VAL A 127 -14.15 5.64 14.75
CA VAL A 127 -13.34 4.48 14.32
C VAL A 127 -12.32 4.86 13.25
N PHE A 128 -12.71 5.74 12.33
CA PHE A 128 -11.86 6.23 11.26
C PHE A 128 -10.70 7.06 11.79
N GLN A 129 -10.99 8.04 12.66
CA GLN A 129 -10.05 8.83 13.44
C GLN A 129 -9.08 7.90 14.15
N LYS A 130 -9.55 7.04 15.07
CA LYS A 130 -8.71 6.10 15.82
C LYS A 130 -7.75 5.27 14.96
N THR A 131 -8.19 4.85 13.77
CA THR A 131 -7.38 4.01 12.87
C THR A 131 -6.28 4.81 12.21
N PHE A 132 -6.61 5.97 11.62
CA PHE A 132 -5.67 6.87 10.95
C PHE A 132 -4.75 7.56 11.95
N THR A 133 -5.18 7.64 13.20
CA THR A 133 -4.41 8.17 14.31
C THR A 133 -3.72 7.09 15.16
N SER A 134 -3.45 5.90 14.61
CA SER A 134 -2.70 4.87 15.34
C SER A 134 -1.21 4.90 15.01
N ASP A 135 -0.35 4.70 16.01
CA ASP A 135 1.11 4.63 15.82
C ASP A 135 1.49 3.55 14.79
N SER A 136 0.79 2.41 14.76
CA SER A 136 1.00 1.36 13.77
C SER A 136 0.71 1.84 12.35
N PHE A 137 -0.44 2.50 12.15
CA PHE A 137 -0.81 3.01 10.83
C PHE A 137 0.16 4.09 10.35
N LEU A 138 0.54 5.02 11.24
CA LEU A 138 1.46 6.09 10.88
C LEU A 138 2.85 5.57 10.56
N ASN A 139 3.35 4.59 11.30
CA ASN A 139 4.62 3.95 10.97
C ASN A 139 4.54 3.18 9.65
N ASP A 140 3.43 2.49 9.38
CA ASP A 140 3.25 1.80 8.10
C ASP A 140 3.26 2.81 6.95
N VAL A 141 2.49 3.90 7.06
CA VAL A 141 2.40 4.96 6.04
C VAL A 141 3.75 5.65 5.81
N LYS A 142 4.50 5.93 6.88
CA LYS A 142 5.84 6.52 6.78
C LYS A 142 6.82 5.67 5.97
N ASN A 143 6.65 4.36 6.03
CA ASN A 143 7.50 3.38 5.35
C ASN A 143 6.90 2.88 4.03
N LEU A 144 5.73 3.38 3.61
CA LEU A 144 5.17 3.05 2.31
C LEU A 144 6.04 3.65 1.21
N SER A 145 6.61 2.77 0.38
CA SER A 145 7.25 3.20 -0.85
C SER A 145 6.21 3.49 -1.94
N PRO A 146 6.34 4.62 -2.67
CA PRO A 146 5.55 4.87 -3.87
C PRO A 146 5.76 3.85 -4.98
N ASP A 147 6.99 3.31 -5.08
CA ASP A 147 7.46 2.60 -6.28
C ASP A 147 7.75 1.10 -6.03
N PHE A 148 7.78 0.65 -4.77
CA PHE A 148 8.33 -0.67 -4.42
C PHE A 148 7.28 -1.63 -3.84
N ALA A 149 6.42 -2.15 -4.71
CA ALA A 149 5.77 -3.43 -4.43
C ALA A 149 6.84 -4.53 -4.40
N THR A 150 7.24 -4.99 -3.20
CA THR A 150 8.31 -6.00 -3.02
C THR A 150 8.00 -7.35 -3.67
N SER A 151 6.75 -7.60 -4.05
CA SER A 151 6.32 -8.85 -4.69
C SER A 151 7.15 -9.26 -5.92
N ALA A 152 7.60 -8.30 -6.72
CA ALA A 152 8.42 -8.59 -7.90
C ALA A 152 9.82 -9.04 -7.49
N LEU A 153 10.43 -8.32 -6.54
CA LEU A 153 11.73 -8.64 -5.95
C LEU A 153 11.70 -9.97 -5.19
N GLU A 154 10.65 -10.23 -4.41
CA GLU A 154 10.43 -11.49 -3.70
C GLU A 154 10.28 -12.67 -4.68
N GLY A 155 9.57 -12.45 -5.79
CA GLY A 155 9.46 -13.44 -6.87
C GLY A 155 10.81 -13.77 -7.50
N PHE A 156 11.63 -12.74 -7.76
CA PHE A 156 12.99 -12.91 -8.28
C PHE A 156 13.90 -13.62 -7.26
N GLN A 157 13.91 -13.17 -6.01
CA GLN A 157 14.74 -13.74 -4.96
C GLN A 157 14.35 -15.20 -4.68
N GLY A 158 13.05 -15.53 -4.71
CA GLY A 158 12.58 -16.90 -4.59
C GLY A 158 13.05 -17.79 -5.75
N LEU A 159 13.09 -17.27 -6.98
CA LEU A 159 13.64 -18.00 -8.12
C LEU A 159 15.14 -18.25 -7.97
N VAL A 160 15.87 -17.21 -7.58
CA VAL A 160 17.30 -17.28 -7.27
C VAL A 160 17.54 -18.36 -6.21
N THR A 161 16.91 -18.25 -5.03
CA THR A 161 17.21 -19.14 -3.90
C THR A 161 16.72 -20.56 -4.11
N ASN A 162 15.56 -20.76 -4.74
CA ASN A 162 14.98 -22.11 -4.85
C ASN A 162 15.54 -22.91 -6.02
N LYS A 163 16.08 -22.25 -7.06
CA LYS A 163 16.45 -22.93 -8.30
C LYS A 163 17.91 -22.78 -8.72
N TYR A 164 18.49 -21.61 -8.53
CA TYR A 164 19.83 -21.32 -9.05
C TYR A 164 20.90 -21.31 -7.95
N ARG A 165 20.57 -20.79 -6.77
CA ARG A 165 21.45 -20.60 -5.63
C ARG A 165 20.76 -21.04 -4.33
N SER A 166 20.67 -22.35 -4.13
CA SER A 166 20.18 -22.89 -2.86
C SER A 166 21.01 -22.37 -1.70
N LYS A 167 20.36 -21.94 -0.62
CA LYS A 167 21.06 -21.54 0.61
C LYS A 167 21.83 -22.69 1.27
N ASN A 168 21.50 -23.93 0.89
CA ASN A 168 22.10 -25.15 1.45
C ASN A 168 23.37 -25.57 0.70
N SER A 169 23.86 -24.78 -0.25
CA SER A 169 25.02 -25.12 -1.06
C SER A 169 25.97 -23.94 -1.10
N TYR A 170 27.26 -24.23 -0.93
CA TYR A 170 28.32 -23.26 -1.17
C TYR A 170 28.53 -23.08 -2.68
N PHE A 171 28.81 -21.84 -3.10
CA PHE A 171 29.16 -21.49 -4.47
C PHE A 171 30.41 -20.63 -4.43
N ASP A 172 31.38 -20.93 -5.30
CA ASP A 172 32.50 -20.01 -5.53
C ASP A 172 31.99 -18.69 -6.17
N PRO A 173 32.73 -17.58 -6.04
CA PRO A 173 32.28 -16.28 -6.55
C PRO A 173 31.92 -16.26 -8.03
N LYS A 174 32.65 -17.03 -8.86
CA LYS A 174 32.40 -17.08 -10.30
C LYS A 174 31.10 -17.85 -10.61
N SER A 175 30.94 -19.05 -10.05
CA SER A 175 29.68 -19.80 -10.17
C SER A 175 28.49 -19.03 -9.62
N PHE A 176 28.69 -18.26 -8.56
CA PHE A 176 27.66 -17.41 -7.96
C PHE A 176 27.20 -16.34 -8.95
N GLU A 177 28.13 -15.68 -9.64
CA GLU A 177 27.84 -14.69 -10.67
C GLU A 177 27.09 -15.32 -11.85
N GLU A 178 27.63 -16.40 -12.43
CA GLU A 178 27.02 -17.11 -13.57
C GLU A 178 25.59 -17.59 -13.26
N LYS A 179 25.36 -18.15 -12.07
CA LYS A 179 24.03 -18.58 -11.62
C LYS A 179 23.09 -17.41 -11.40
N THR A 180 23.60 -16.25 -11.00
CA THR A 180 22.81 -15.01 -10.90
C THR A 180 22.35 -14.56 -12.26
N MET A 181 23.26 -14.53 -13.25
CA MET A 181 22.92 -14.16 -14.63
C MET A 181 21.84 -15.10 -15.20
N LEU A 182 21.97 -16.42 -15.00
CA LEU A 182 20.96 -17.39 -15.42
C LEU A 182 19.60 -17.19 -14.73
N ALA A 183 19.58 -16.76 -13.47
CA ALA A 183 18.36 -16.45 -12.76
C ALA A 183 17.69 -15.18 -13.32
N VAL A 184 18.48 -14.15 -13.65
CA VAL A 184 18.00 -12.92 -14.30
C VAL A 184 17.38 -13.22 -15.65
N LEU A 185 18.07 -13.99 -16.51
CA LEU A 185 17.55 -14.41 -17.82
C LEU A 185 16.22 -15.16 -17.69
N HIS A 186 16.13 -16.10 -16.75
CA HIS A 186 14.89 -16.83 -16.50
C HIS A 186 13.77 -15.88 -16.05
N TYR A 187 14.03 -15.01 -15.06
CA TYR A 187 13.02 -14.09 -14.56
C TYR A 187 12.49 -13.16 -15.66
N ASN A 188 13.39 -12.60 -16.47
CA ASN A 188 13.04 -11.72 -17.58
C ASN A 188 12.24 -12.46 -18.66
N ASN A 189 12.65 -13.68 -19.05
CA ASN A 189 11.90 -14.48 -20.01
C ASN A 189 10.48 -14.79 -19.52
N ASN A 190 10.34 -15.17 -18.24
CA ASN A 190 9.03 -15.37 -17.64
C ASN A 190 8.17 -14.12 -17.71
N ARG A 191 8.79 -12.94 -17.52
CA ARG A 191 8.06 -11.68 -17.52
C ARG A 191 7.64 -11.26 -18.94
N ILE A 192 8.47 -11.51 -19.94
CA ILE A 192 8.14 -11.35 -21.35
C ILE A 192 6.98 -12.29 -21.72
N ASP A 193 7.06 -13.57 -21.36
CA ASP A 193 5.99 -14.55 -21.63
C ASP A 193 4.66 -14.16 -20.96
N GLU A 194 4.71 -13.47 -19.82
CA GLU A 194 3.52 -12.93 -19.15
C GLU A 194 2.94 -11.72 -19.87
N LEU A 195 3.78 -10.78 -20.31
CA LEU A 195 3.35 -9.60 -21.06
C LEU A 195 2.74 -9.98 -22.42
N GLU A 196 3.30 -11.00 -23.07
CA GLU A 196 2.80 -11.55 -24.33
C GLU A 196 1.62 -12.52 -24.15
N GLY A 197 1.17 -12.75 -22.91
CA GLY A 197 0.03 -13.63 -22.61
C GLY A 197 0.28 -15.13 -22.84
N ARG A 198 1.52 -15.54 -23.13
CA ARG A 198 1.94 -16.96 -23.25
C ARG A 198 1.87 -17.68 -21.90
N ARG A 199 2.13 -16.97 -20.79
CA ARG A 199 2.09 -17.52 -19.43
C ARG A 199 0.74 -17.34 -18.74
N LYS A 200 -0.18 -18.28 -18.97
CA LYS A 200 -1.56 -18.23 -18.45
C LYS A 200 -1.70 -18.80 -17.04
N VAL A 201 -2.78 -18.45 -16.34
CA VAL A 201 -3.13 -19.05 -15.05
C VAL A 201 -3.60 -20.50 -15.28
N ARG A 202 -2.87 -21.45 -14.71
CA ARG A 202 -3.16 -22.90 -14.84
C ARG A 202 -4.11 -23.38 -13.75
N LYS A 203 -3.90 -22.95 -12.51
CA LYS A 203 -4.66 -23.41 -11.34
C LYS A 203 -4.75 -22.31 -10.30
N VAL A 204 -5.84 -22.23 -9.58
CA VAL A 204 -5.93 -21.41 -8.37
C VAL A 204 -5.65 -22.32 -7.17
N ILE A 205 -4.62 -22.00 -6.39
CA ILE A 205 -4.26 -22.71 -5.16
C ILE A 205 -4.64 -21.87 -3.95
N THR A 206 -5.07 -22.51 -2.88
CA THR A 206 -5.38 -21.81 -1.63
C THR A 206 -4.23 -22.04 -0.65
N ARG A 207 -3.74 -20.97 -0.01
CA ARG A 207 -2.70 -21.05 1.02
C ARG A 207 -3.12 -20.25 2.25
N SER A 208 -2.79 -20.76 3.43
CA SER A 208 -2.99 -20.02 4.68
C SER A 208 -1.99 -18.86 4.78
N ALA A 209 -2.51 -17.65 4.98
CA ALA A 209 -1.71 -16.47 5.23
C ALA A 209 -1.46 -16.34 6.74
N LYS A 210 -0.28 -16.77 7.21
CA LYS A 210 0.08 -16.73 8.64
C LYS A 210 -0.06 -15.33 9.26
N HIS A 211 0.34 -14.29 8.52
CA HIS A 211 0.22 -12.89 8.95
C HIS A 211 -1.23 -12.38 9.01
N ARG A 212 -2.21 -13.14 8.50
CA ARG A 212 -3.65 -12.87 8.60
C ARG A 212 -4.36 -13.88 9.48
N GLY A 213 -3.70 -14.38 10.53
CA GLY A 213 -4.30 -15.35 11.44
C GLY A 213 -4.68 -16.68 10.78
N GLY A 214 -4.01 -17.05 9.67
CA GLY A 214 -4.30 -18.29 8.95
C GLY A 214 -5.40 -18.20 7.90
N GLU A 215 -5.89 -17.00 7.56
CA GLU A 215 -6.88 -16.78 6.50
C GLU A 215 -6.46 -17.49 5.20
N MET A 216 -7.41 -18.17 4.56
CA MET A 216 -7.19 -18.88 3.32
C MET A 216 -7.18 -17.93 2.12
N VAL A 217 -5.99 -17.64 1.59
CA VAL A 217 -5.80 -16.75 0.45
C VAL A 217 -5.65 -17.55 -0.84
N LYS A 218 -6.42 -17.17 -1.87
CA LYS A 218 -6.32 -17.72 -3.23
C LYS A 218 -5.09 -17.13 -3.94
N LYS A 219 -4.26 -17.98 -4.54
CA LYS A 219 -3.12 -17.61 -5.38
C LYS A 219 -3.22 -18.26 -6.75
N ASN A 220 -2.97 -17.48 -7.79
CA ASN A 220 -2.94 -17.96 -9.17
C ASN A 220 -1.60 -18.63 -9.46
N LEU A 221 -1.62 -19.94 -9.70
CA LEU A 221 -0.48 -20.71 -10.18
C LEU A 221 -0.46 -20.64 -11.71
N LYS A 222 0.55 -19.98 -12.26
CA LYS A 222 0.75 -19.85 -13.71
C LYS A 222 1.32 -21.13 -14.32
N THR A 223 1.30 -21.23 -15.64
CA THR A 223 1.94 -22.32 -16.38
C THR A 223 3.43 -22.42 -16.02
N PRO A 224 4.02 -23.63 -16.11
CA PRO A 224 5.46 -23.81 -15.96
C PRO A 224 6.24 -22.93 -16.94
N THR A 225 7.45 -22.54 -16.54
CA THR A 225 8.35 -21.79 -17.42
C THR A 225 8.72 -22.60 -18.65
N ASP A 226 8.70 -21.95 -19.81
CA ASP A 226 9.33 -22.46 -21.02
C ASP A 226 10.86 -22.32 -20.94
N TYR A 227 11.58 -23.42 -21.14
CA TYR A 227 13.05 -23.45 -21.10
C TYR A 227 13.69 -23.41 -22.50
N THR A 228 12.93 -23.12 -23.55
CA THR A 228 13.45 -23.01 -24.91
C THR A 228 14.61 -22.00 -25.00
N TRP A 229 14.58 -20.92 -24.22
CA TRP A 229 15.69 -19.95 -24.13
C TRP A 229 17.02 -20.57 -23.65
N LYS A 230 16.98 -21.61 -22.81
CA LYS A 230 18.19 -22.33 -22.38
C LYS A 230 18.80 -23.15 -23.51
N LEU A 231 17.94 -23.81 -24.30
CA LEU A 231 18.36 -24.57 -25.46
C LEU A 231 18.99 -23.66 -26.52
N GLN A 232 18.35 -22.52 -26.77
CA GLN A 232 18.89 -21.49 -27.67
C GLN A 232 20.24 -20.96 -27.18
N LEU A 233 20.39 -20.69 -25.88
CA LEU A 233 21.65 -20.26 -25.29
C LEU A 233 22.75 -21.33 -25.45
N TYR A 234 22.42 -22.59 -25.17
CA TYR A 234 23.34 -23.72 -25.34
C TYR A 234 23.75 -23.91 -26.80
N GLN A 235 22.80 -23.82 -27.74
CA GLN A 235 23.08 -23.92 -29.18
C GLN A 235 23.99 -22.78 -29.64
N ARG A 236 23.74 -21.54 -29.22
CA ARG A 236 24.59 -20.38 -29.52
C ARG A 236 25.99 -20.50 -28.92
N TYR A 237 26.08 -21.05 -27.71
CA TYR A 237 27.37 -21.36 -27.09
C TYR A 237 28.10 -22.39 -27.95
N ARG A 238 27.48 -23.53 -28.22
CA ARG A 238 28.06 -24.64 -28.99
C ARG A 238 28.54 -24.21 -30.37
N SER A 239 27.71 -23.49 -31.14
CA SER A 239 28.09 -23.03 -32.48
C SER A 239 29.27 -22.05 -32.47
N ARG A 240 29.52 -21.35 -31.37
CA ARG A 240 30.69 -20.48 -31.22
C ARG A 240 32.00 -21.25 -31.04
N PHE A 241 31.96 -22.46 -30.50
CA PHE A 241 33.14 -23.31 -30.31
C PHE A 241 33.35 -24.33 -31.44
N GLU A 242 32.31 -24.66 -32.21
CA GLU A 242 32.45 -25.51 -33.40
C GLU A 242 33.01 -24.74 -34.63
N ASN A 243 33.09 -23.40 -34.57
CA ASN A 243 33.65 -22.53 -35.61
C ASN A 243 35.02 -21.91 -35.23
N ILE A 244 35.72 -22.51 -34.26
CA ILE A 244 37.11 -22.19 -33.87
C ILE A 244 37.94 -23.45 -34.11
#